data_AF-A0A3R8KDH6-F1
#
_entry.id   AF-A0A3R8KDH6-F1
#
_cell.length_a   1.000
_cell.length_b   1.000
_cell.length_c   1.000
_cell.angle_alpha   90.00
_cell.angle_beta   90.00
_cell.angle_gamma   90.00
#
_symmetry.space_group_name_H-M   'P 1'
#
loop_
_entity.id
_entity.type
_entity.pdbx_description
1 polymer ?
#
loop_
_entity_poly.entity_id
_entity_poly.type
_entity_poly.pdbx_seq_one_letter_code
_entity_poly.pdbx_strand_id
1 'polypeptide(L)'
;MGRTDQVKAVVALIKAHRNKWRISHRGKNLVAMAALGIDLDQILNEIYCGITWQDYVSGPEADRNGIPGPIWVFGMVIEEVECYLKFQIKRGNIIFWISTHPAEYPLHYPFKSY
;
A
#
# COMPACT_ATOMS: atom_id res chain seq x y z
N MET A 1 -12.31 4.06 -19.36
CA MET A 1 -11.80 3.08 -18.39
C MET A 1 -12.32 3.50 -17.03
N GLY A 2 -13.05 2.64 -16.31
CA GLY A 2 -13.66 3.00 -15.02
C GLY A 2 -12.62 3.14 -13.91
N ARG A 3 -12.97 3.79 -12.80
CA ARG A 3 -12.09 3.88 -11.62
C ARG A 3 -11.70 2.49 -11.10
N THR A 4 -12.66 1.58 -11.05
CA THR A 4 -12.43 0.18 -10.64
C THR A 4 -11.40 -0.51 -11.51
N ASP A 5 -11.45 -0.35 -12.83
CA ASP A 5 -10.49 -0.95 -13.77
C ASP A 5 -9.09 -0.41 -13.56
N GLN A 6 -8.97 0.90 -13.29
CA GLN A 6 -7.69 1.53 -12.98
C GLN A 6 -7.08 0.93 -11.70
N VAL A 7 -7.87 0.76 -10.65
CA VAL A 7 -7.42 0.22 -9.37
C VAL A 7 -7.03 -1.27 -9.51
N LYS A 8 -7.82 -2.05 -10.25
CA LYS A 8 -7.48 -3.44 -10.60
C LYS A 8 -6.16 -3.52 -11.36
N ALA A 9 -5.94 -2.64 -12.34
CA ALA A 9 -4.69 -2.58 -13.09
C ALA A 9 -3.49 -2.24 -12.19
N VAL A 10 -3.67 -1.35 -11.21
CA VAL A 10 -2.64 -1.02 -10.22
C VAL A 10 -2.28 -2.22 -9.36
N VAL A 11 -3.28 -2.95 -8.82
CA VAL A 11 -3.02 -4.16 -8.02
C VAL A 11 -2.31 -5.24 -8.85
N ALA A 12 -2.74 -5.46 -10.09
CA ALA A 12 -2.06 -6.39 -11.00
C ALA A 12 -0.60 -5.99 -11.24
N LEU A 13 -0.34 -4.69 -11.47
CA LEU A 13 1.01 -4.17 -11.66
C LEU A 13 1.89 -4.35 -10.41
N ILE A 14 1.35 -4.10 -9.22
CA ILE A 14 2.06 -4.28 -7.94
C ILE A 14 2.48 -5.74 -7.76
N LYS A 15 1.56 -6.69 -7.98
CA LYS A 15 1.83 -8.13 -7.86
C LYS A 15 2.84 -8.61 -8.91
N ALA A 16 2.71 -8.15 -10.15
CA ALA A 16 3.63 -8.52 -11.24
C ALA A 16 5.08 -8.07 -11.02
N HIS A 17 5.31 -7.06 -10.17
CA HIS A 17 6.62 -6.47 -9.93
C HIS A 17 7.12 -6.67 -8.49
N ARG A 18 6.75 -7.78 -7.82
CA ARG A 18 7.17 -8.09 -6.44
C ARG A 18 8.69 -8.03 -6.23
N ASN A 19 9.48 -8.41 -7.24
CA ASN A 19 10.93 -8.34 -7.24
C ASN A 19 11.50 -6.90 -7.33
N LYS A 20 10.67 -5.91 -7.66
CA LYS A 20 11.03 -4.48 -7.74
C LYS A 20 10.44 -3.65 -6.59
N TRP A 21 9.89 -4.30 -5.57
CA TRP A 21 9.42 -3.60 -4.38
C TRP A 21 10.61 -2.99 -3.64
N ARG A 22 10.44 -1.74 -3.23
CA ARG A 22 11.40 -0.99 -2.43
C ARG A 22 10.63 -0.32 -1.31
N ILE A 23 11.19 -0.32 -0.11
CA ILE A 23 10.59 0.38 1.02
C ILE A 23 11.39 1.64 1.34
N SER A 24 10.71 2.65 1.87
CA SER A 24 11.39 3.80 2.46
C SER A 24 12.04 3.42 3.81
N HIS A 25 13.18 4.02 4.13
CA HIS A 25 13.85 3.86 5.44
C HIS A 25 13.20 4.70 6.55
N ARG A 26 11.91 5.06 6.42
CA ARG A 26 11.24 5.92 7.41
C ARG A 26 10.97 5.13 8.69
N GLY A 27 11.16 5.81 9.83
CA GLY A 27 10.93 5.22 11.16
C GLY A 27 9.52 4.64 11.35
N LYS A 28 8.50 5.17 10.66
CA LYS A 28 7.13 4.61 10.71
C LYS A 28 7.06 3.13 10.30
N ASN A 29 7.93 2.66 9.39
CA ASN A 29 7.97 1.24 9.01
C ASN A 29 8.61 0.38 10.10
N LEU A 30 9.57 0.92 10.86
CA LEU A 30 10.14 0.24 12.02
C LEU A 30 9.11 0.12 13.15
N VAL A 31 8.32 1.18 13.39
CA VAL A 31 7.23 1.16 14.37
C VAL A 31 6.16 0.13 13.98
N ALA A 32 5.88 -0.03 12.69
CA ALA A 32 4.92 -1.02 12.21
C ALA A 32 5.34 -2.46 12.56
N MET A 33 6.63 -2.82 12.39
CA MET A 33 7.12 -4.14 12.80
C MET A 33 6.90 -4.39 14.30
N ALA A 34 7.22 -3.40 15.14
CA ALA A 34 7.02 -3.51 16.58
C ALA A 34 5.53 -3.64 16.96
N ALA A 35 4.65 -2.89 16.29
CA ALA A 35 3.22 -2.91 16.56
C ALA A 35 2.54 -4.21 16.09
N LEU A 36 3.01 -4.78 14.98
CA LEU A 36 2.45 -6.01 14.39
C LEU A 36 3.12 -7.28 14.93
N GLY A 37 4.25 -7.17 15.61
CA GLY A 37 5.00 -8.32 16.14
C GLY A 37 5.69 -9.17 15.06
N ILE A 38 5.81 -8.65 13.84
CA ILE A 38 6.36 -9.35 12.68
C ILE A 38 7.40 -8.47 11.98
N ASP A 39 8.33 -9.10 11.26
CA ASP A 39 9.35 -8.38 10.52
C ASP A 39 8.80 -7.78 9.21
N LEU A 40 9.64 -6.97 8.57
CA LEU A 40 9.26 -6.29 7.35
C LEU A 40 9.01 -7.26 6.18
N ASP A 41 9.78 -8.33 6.08
CA ASP A 41 9.62 -9.29 4.98
C ASP A 41 8.28 -10.02 5.09
N GLN A 42 7.86 -10.35 6.31
CA GLN A 42 6.54 -10.90 6.61
C GLN A 42 5.43 -9.90 6.27
N ILE A 43 5.56 -8.62 6.67
CA ILE A 43 4.60 -7.57 6.28
C ILE A 43 4.46 -7.48 4.75
N LEU A 44 5.57 -7.47 4.02
CA LEU A 44 5.54 -7.40 2.56
C LEU A 44 4.98 -8.68 1.93
N ASN A 45 5.16 -9.84 2.57
CA ASN A 45 4.57 -11.09 2.14
C ASN A 45 3.05 -11.08 2.31
N GLU A 46 2.55 -10.63 3.47
CA GLU A 46 1.11 -10.45 3.73
C GLU A 46 0.49 -9.53 2.68
N ILE A 47 1.10 -8.37 2.42
CA ILE A 47 0.62 -7.44 1.39
C ILE A 47 0.58 -8.12 0.02
N TYR A 48 1.63 -8.86 -0.35
CA TYR A 48 1.68 -9.52 -1.65
C TYR A 48 0.57 -10.57 -1.81
N CYS A 49 0.34 -11.39 -0.78
CA CYS A 49 -0.67 -12.43 -0.77
C CYS A 49 -2.09 -11.84 -0.75
N GLY A 50 -2.34 -10.87 0.13
CA GLY A 50 -3.67 -10.40 0.49
C GLY A 50 -4.21 -9.24 -0.34
N ILE A 51 -3.36 -8.33 -0.84
CA ILE A 51 -3.86 -7.06 -1.40
C ILE A 51 -4.78 -7.28 -2.61
N THR A 52 -5.95 -6.64 -2.58
CA THR A 52 -6.97 -6.67 -3.62
C THR A 52 -7.34 -5.25 -4.06
N TRP A 53 -8.13 -5.13 -5.12
CA TRP A 53 -8.63 -3.82 -5.57
C TRP A 53 -9.67 -3.22 -4.63
N GLN A 54 -10.30 -4.03 -3.76
CA GLN A 54 -11.27 -3.56 -2.77
C GLN A 54 -10.61 -2.92 -1.56
N ASP A 55 -9.32 -3.19 -1.36
CA ASP A 55 -8.47 -2.60 -0.33
C ASP A 55 -8.05 -1.17 -0.67
N TYR A 56 -8.45 -0.65 -1.82
CA TYR A 56 -8.21 0.73 -2.20
C TYR A 56 -8.92 1.69 -1.22
N VAL A 57 -8.20 2.73 -0.80
CA VAL A 57 -8.69 3.80 0.08
C VAL A 57 -8.75 5.11 -0.71
N SER A 58 -7.63 5.52 -1.30
CA SER A 58 -7.53 6.75 -2.09
C SER A 58 -6.40 6.70 -3.12
N GLY A 59 -6.43 7.61 -4.10
CA GLY A 59 -5.43 7.70 -5.17
C GLY A 59 -6.01 7.61 -6.59
N PRO A 60 -5.20 7.87 -7.63
CA PRO A 60 -3.90 8.49 -7.55
C PRO A 60 -4.03 9.94 -7.07
N GLU A 61 -3.25 10.31 -6.07
CA GLU A 61 -3.15 11.69 -5.58
C GLU A 61 -1.86 12.33 -6.08
N ALA A 62 -1.91 13.63 -6.36
CA ALA A 62 -0.71 14.41 -6.63
C ALA A 62 0.12 14.52 -5.35
N ASP A 63 1.41 14.23 -5.45
CA ASP A 63 2.33 14.40 -4.32
C ASP A 63 2.54 15.89 -4.04
N ARG A 64 2.21 16.32 -2.82
CA ARG A 64 2.37 17.71 -2.37
C ARG A 64 3.75 18.01 -1.77
N ASN A 65 4.58 16.98 -1.58
CA ASN A 65 5.85 17.05 -0.86
C ASN A 65 7.08 16.79 -1.77
N GLY A 66 6.91 16.89 -3.09
CA GLY A 66 8.03 16.99 -4.05
C GLY A 66 8.61 15.67 -4.58
N ILE A 67 7.97 14.51 -4.36
CA ILE A 67 8.39 13.26 -5.01
C ILE A 67 7.56 13.04 -6.30
N PRO A 68 8.17 12.95 -7.48
CA PRO A 68 7.43 12.77 -8.73
C PRO A 68 6.68 11.44 -8.78
N GLY A 69 5.36 11.51 -9.01
CA GLY A 69 4.52 10.36 -9.33
C GLY A 69 3.24 10.25 -8.49
N PRO A 70 2.18 9.62 -9.02
CA PRO A 70 0.92 9.48 -8.31
C PRO A 70 1.08 8.61 -7.06
N ILE A 71 0.55 9.11 -5.93
CA ILE A 71 0.47 8.38 -4.66
C ILE A 71 -0.80 7.55 -4.65
N TRP A 72 -0.67 6.32 -4.17
CA TRP A 72 -1.78 5.42 -3.94
C TRP A 72 -1.84 5.02 -2.48
N VAL A 73 -3.06 4.89 -1.97
CA VAL A 73 -3.35 4.48 -0.60
C VAL A 73 -4.29 3.30 -0.62
N PHE A 74 -3.87 2.24 0.06
CA PHE A 74 -4.64 1.04 0.30
C PHE A 74 -4.71 0.80 1.82
N GLY A 75 -5.66 -0.01 2.24
CA GLY A 75 -5.79 -0.47 3.61
C GLY A 75 -5.90 -2.00 3.64
N MET A 76 -5.30 -2.65 4.61
CA MET A 76 -5.40 -4.10 4.74
C MET A 76 -5.29 -4.50 6.21
N VAL A 77 -5.97 -5.57 6.60
CA VAL A 77 -5.75 -6.16 7.93
C VAL A 77 -4.52 -7.05 7.86
N ILE A 78 -3.53 -6.77 8.71
CA ILE A 78 -2.31 -7.55 8.87
C ILE A 78 -2.20 -7.86 10.37
N GLU A 79 -2.08 -9.13 10.74
CA GLU A 79 -2.04 -9.55 12.15
C GLU A 79 -3.17 -8.93 12.98
N GLU A 80 -4.41 -9.01 12.47
CA GLU A 80 -5.63 -8.46 13.08
C GLU A 80 -5.68 -6.92 13.23
N VAL A 81 -4.66 -6.21 12.74
CA VAL A 81 -4.56 -4.74 12.79
C VAL A 81 -4.86 -4.14 11.42
N GLU A 82 -5.82 -3.21 11.36
CA GLU A 82 -6.04 -2.40 10.15
C GLU A 82 -4.81 -1.53 9.88
N CYS A 83 -4.17 -1.75 8.73
CA CYS A 83 -2.95 -1.05 8.33
C CYS A 83 -3.21 -0.11 7.15
N TYR A 84 -2.61 1.07 7.22
CA TYR A 84 -2.52 2.04 6.15
C TYR A 84 -1.29 1.75 5.28
N LEU A 85 -1.49 1.57 3.97
CA LEU A 85 -0.49 1.21 2.98
C LEU A 85 -0.36 2.30 1.93
N LYS A 86 0.78 3.01 1.90
CA LYS A 86 1.02 4.12 0.95
C LYS A 86 2.22 3.84 0.08
N PHE A 87 2.05 4.01 -1.23
CA PHE A 87 3.13 3.76 -2.19
C PHE A 87 3.04 4.65 -3.43
N GLN A 88 4.12 4.62 -4.21
CA GLN A 88 4.21 5.19 -5.55
C GLN A 88 4.69 4.13 -6.54
N ILE A 89 4.23 4.22 -7.78
CA ILE A 89 4.80 3.48 -8.90
C ILE A 89 5.77 4.42 -9.62
N LYS A 90 7.07 4.18 -9.45
CA LYS A 90 8.13 4.99 -10.06
C LYS A 90 8.51 4.43 -11.44
N ARG A 91 9.34 5.18 -12.18
CA ARG A 91 9.89 4.74 -13.47
C ARG A 91 10.49 3.32 -13.36
N GLY A 92 10.30 2.52 -14.41
CA GLY A 92 10.75 1.12 -14.43
C GLY A 92 9.88 0.15 -13.62
N ASN A 93 8.66 0.57 -13.24
CA ASN A 93 7.71 -0.19 -12.41
C ASN A 93 8.25 -0.55 -11.03
N ILE A 94 9.03 0.36 -10.44
CA ILE A 94 9.48 0.23 -9.04
C ILE A 94 8.28 0.58 -8.15
N ILE A 95 7.84 -0.38 -7.33
CA ILE A 95 6.80 -0.16 -6.32
C ILE A 95 7.50 0.35 -5.07
N PHE A 96 7.39 1.64 -4.80
CA PHE A 96 8.04 2.29 -3.68
C PHE A 96 7.05 2.45 -2.53
N TRP A 97 7.11 1.55 -1.55
CA TRP A 97 6.33 1.61 -0.31
C TRP A 97 6.85 2.75 0.56
N ILE A 98 6.07 3.83 0.61
CA ILE A 98 6.41 5.04 1.35
C ILE A 98 6.18 4.82 2.84
N SER A 99 5.04 4.23 3.21
CA SER A 99 4.70 3.95 4.60
C SER A 99 3.70 2.80 4.70
N THR A 100 4.00 1.86 5.58
CA THR A 100 3.13 0.75 5.97
C THR A 100 3.08 0.75 7.49
N HIS A 101 1.91 1.01 8.09
CA HIS A 101 1.75 1.05 9.54
C HIS A 101 0.29 0.87 9.95
N PRO A 102 0.00 0.53 11.23
CA PRO A 102 -1.37 0.56 11.76
C PRO A 102 -2.08 1.88 11.45
N ALA A 103 -3.35 1.81 11.06
CA ALA A 103 -4.15 2.97 10.73
C ALA A 103 -4.41 3.80 12.00
N GLU A 104 -4.19 5.11 11.90
CA GLU A 104 -4.42 6.04 13.02
C GLU A 104 -5.94 6.30 13.23
N TYR A 105 -6.74 6.07 12.18
CA TYR A 105 -8.20 6.17 12.16
C TYR A 105 -8.78 5.09 11.26
N PRO A 106 -10.06 4.68 11.45
CA PRO A 106 -10.73 3.74 10.57
C PRO A 106 -10.64 4.16 9.10
N LEU A 107 -10.22 3.23 8.24
CA LEU A 107 -10.09 3.50 6.82
C LEU A 107 -11.44 3.39 6.09
N HIS A 108 -11.66 4.27 5.12
CA HIS A 108 -12.81 4.21 4.23
C HIS A 108 -12.43 3.51 2.93
N TYR A 109 -13.17 2.46 2.56
CA TYR A 109 -12.92 1.61 1.40
C TYR A 109 -14.02 1.82 0.35
N PRO A 110 -13.81 2.64 -0.70
CA PRO A 110 -14.86 3.01 -1.65
C PRO A 110 -15.46 1.84 -2.46
N PHE A 111 -14.85 0.66 -2.38
CA PHE A 111 -15.24 -0.54 -3.13
C PHE A 111 -15.63 -1.74 -2.27
N LYS A 112 -15.61 -1.59 -0.94
CA LYS A 112 -16.17 -2.61 -0.03
C LYS A 112 -17.58 -2.16 0.36
N SER A 113 -18.56 -2.99 0.03
CA SER A 113 -19.88 -2.94 0.66
C SER A 113 -19.84 -3.80 1.92
N TYR A 114 -20.22 -3.21 3.04
CA TYR A 114 -20.41 -3.91 4.32
C TYR A 114 -21.83 -4.49 4.43
#